data_AF-A0A017T115-F1
#
_entry.id   AF-A0A017T115-F1
#
_cell.length_a   1.000
_cell.length_b   1.000
_cell.length_c   1.000
_cell.angle_alpha   90.00
_cell.angle_beta   90.00
_cell.angle_gamma   90.00
#
_symmetry.space_group_name_H-M   'P 1'
#
loop_
_entity.id
_entity.type
_entity.pdbx_description
1 polymer ?
#
loop_
_entity_poly.entity_id
_entity_poly.type
_entity_poly.pdbx_seq_one_letter_code
_entity_poly.pdbx_strand_id
1 'polypeptide(L)'
;MRKLLIPSLLGGVLLIVSQAWAANWGPLKDDGCKSSGFRQFSSVLWNIPHGSNWEATCAETGHLDWGPPTRCVNQNGIKMWGEWDRPDATCK
;
A
#
# COMPACT_ATOMS: atom_id res chain seq x y z
N MET A 1 58.52 27.62 5.46
CA MET A 1 57.48 27.58 4.41
C MET A 1 56.98 26.15 4.26
N ARG A 2 55.71 25.88 4.56
CA ARG A 2 55.02 24.64 4.15
C ARG A 2 53.52 24.98 4.11
N LYS A 3 53.03 25.31 2.91
CA LYS A 3 51.61 25.61 2.67
C LYS A 3 50.84 24.29 2.79
N LEU A 4 50.04 24.15 3.83
CA LEU A 4 49.02 23.11 3.92
C LEU A 4 47.88 23.52 2.98
N LEU A 5 47.74 22.79 1.88
CA LEU A 5 46.63 22.94 0.94
C LEU A 5 45.39 22.30 1.59
N ILE A 6 44.39 23.12 1.89
CA ILE A 6 43.06 22.68 2.31
C ILE A 6 42.30 22.34 1.03
N PRO A 7 41.90 21.08 0.78
CA PRO A 7 41.00 20.79 -0.32
C PRO A 7 39.61 21.31 0.05
N SER A 8 39.09 22.19 -0.80
CA SER A 8 37.76 22.77 -0.67
C SER A 8 36.70 21.67 -0.56
N LEU A 9 36.02 21.60 0.59
CA LEU A 9 34.79 20.84 0.76
C LEU A 9 33.68 21.57 -0.02
N LEU A 10 33.61 21.32 -1.33
CA LEU A 10 32.39 21.56 -2.09
C LEU A 10 31.36 20.55 -1.58
N GLY A 11 30.59 20.98 -0.58
CA GLY A 11 29.46 20.26 -0.01
C GLY A 11 28.39 20.01 -1.06
N GLY A 12 28.52 18.91 -1.79
CA GLY A 12 27.40 18.31 -2.50
C GLY A 12 26.53 17.59 -1.47
N VAL A 13 25.45 18.23 -1.04
CA VAL A 13 24.37 17.52 -0.34
C VAL A 13 23.75 16.58 -1.36
N LEU A 14 24.17 15.32 -1.33
CA LEU A 14 23.53 14.25 -2.10
C LEU A 14 22.16 14.04 -1.47
N LEU A 15 21.14 14.71 -2.01
CA LEU A 15 19.74 14.43 -1.70
C LEU A 15 19.44 13.03 -2.23
N ILE A 16 19.76 12.02 -1.42
CA ILE A 16 19.22 10.68 -1.59
C ILE A 16 17.70 10.78 -1.48
N VAL A 17 17.01 10.74 -2.61
CA VAL A 17 15.56 10.60 -2.60
C VAL A 17 15.30 9.19 -2.10
N SER A 18 15.06 9.04 -0.80
CA SER A 18 14.63 7.76 -0.24
C SER A 18 13.30 7.40 -0.89
N GLN A 19 13.33 6.53 -1.89
CA GLN A 19 12.13 5.91 -2.41
C GLN A 19 11.60 5.01 -1.28
N ALA A 20 10.72 5.56 -0.44
CA ALA A 20 9.93 4.76 0.46
C ALA A 20 9.05 3.88 -0.42
N TRP A 21 9.28 2.58 -0.39
CA TRP A 21 8.37 1.62 -1.03
C TRP A 21 7.10 1.65 -0.19
N ALA A 22 6.10 2.39 -0.66
CA ALA A 22 4.80 2.46 -0.01
C ALA A 22 3.99 1.22 -0.35
N ALA A 23 3.22 0.73 0.62
CA ALA A 23 2.27 -0.33 0.38
C ALA A 23 1.29 0.08 -0.72
N ASN A 24 1.00 -0.83 -1.65
CA ASN A 24 0.16 -0.53 -2.79
C ASN A 24 -0.73 -1.70 -3.17
N TRP A 25 -1.92 -1.37 -3.67
CA TRP A 25 -2.88 -2.35 -4.12
C TRP A 25 -2.47 -2.94 -5.47
N GLY A 26 -2.58 -4.25 -5.59
CA GLY A 26 -2.54 -4.92 -6.88
C GLY A 26 -3.82 -4.68 -7.70
N PRO A 27 -3.99 -5.38 -8.83
CA PRO A 27 -5.22 -5.31 -9.61
C PRO A 27 -6.44 -5.70 -8.77
N LEU A 28 -7.51 -4.92 -8.91
CA LEU A 28 -8.81 -5.24 -8.33
C LEU A 28 -9.41 -6.45 -9.04
N LYS A 29 -9.83 -7.43 -8.23
CA LYS A 29 -10.57 -8.62 -8.64
C LYS A 29 -12.03 -8.45 -8.26
N ASP A 30 -12.93 -8.77 -9.18
CA ASP A 30 -14.36 -8.90 -8.90
C ASP A 30 -14.64 -10.28 -8.30
N ASP A 31 -15.16 -10.31 -7.07
CA ASP A 31 -15.49 -11.54 -6.35
C ASP A 31 -16.95 -11.95 -6.54
N GLY A 32 -17.74 -11.14 -7.24
CA GLY A 32 -19.15 -11.35 -7.47
C GLY A 32 -20.04 -10.85 -6.33
N CYS A 33 -21.31 -11.23 -6.41
CA CYS A 33 -22.30 -10.86 -5.41
C CYS A 33 -21.99 -11.52 -4.06
N LYS A 34 -21.82 -10.68 -3.03
CA LYS A 34 -21.55 -11.12 -1.67
C LYS A 34 -22.85 -11.27 -0.87
N SER A 35 -23.77 -10.32 -1.07
CA SER A 35 -25.08 -10.31 -0.43
C SER A 35 -26.07 -9.51 -1.29
N SER A 36 -27.35 -9.56 -0.91
CA SER A 36 -28.38 -8.77 -1.58
C SER A 36 -28.01 -7.28 -1.57
N GLY A 37 -27.93 -6.68 -2.76
CA GLY A 37 -27.54 -5.28 -2.94
C GLY A 37 -26.03 -4.98 -2.87
N PHE A 38 -25.14 -5.96 -2.69
CA PHE A 38 -23.70 -5.74 -2.61
C PHE A 38 -22.87 -6.74 -3.41
N ARG A 39 -21.95 -6.19 -4.21
CA ARG A 39 -20.88 -6.92 -4.89
C ARG A 39 -19.55 -6.69 -4.17
N GLN A 40 -18.77 -7.74 -4.02
CA GLN A 40 -17.45 -7.65 -3.43
C GLN A 40 -16.37 -7.56 -4.50
N PHE A 41 -15.34 -6.81 -4.17
CA PHE A 41 -14.09 -6.78 -4.89
C PHE A 41 -12.92 -6.94 -3.93
N SER A 42 -11.81 -7.49 -4.38
CA SER A 42 -10.60 -7.69 -3.56
C SER A 42 -9.32 -7.37 -4.30
N SER A 43 -8.28 -7.01 -3.54
CA SER A 43 -6.93 -6.85 -4.08
C SER A 43 -5.90 -7.21 -3.02
N VAL A 44 -4.75 -7.75 -3.46
CA VAL A 44 -3.60 -8.00 -2.59
C VAL A 44 -2.90 -6.68 -2.30
N LEU A 45 -2.55 -6.46 -1.03
CA LEU A 45 -1.65 -5.39 -0.63
C LEU A 45 -0.20 -5.85 -0.78
N TRP A 46 0.54 -5.19 -1.66
CA TRP A 46 1.94 -5.44 -1.90
C TRP A 46 2.81 -4.42 -1.17
N ASN A 47 4.11 -4.73 -1.08
CA ASN A 47 5.13 -3.82 -0.55
C ASN A 47 4.85 -3.31 0.87
N ILE A 48 4.22 -4.15 1.70
CA ILE A 48 4.08 -3.86 3.13
C ILE A 48 5.49 -3.78 3.74
N PRO A 49 5.86 -2.67 4.40
CA PRO A 49 7.20 -2.53 4.96
C PRO A 49 7.52 -3.63 5.97
N HIS A 50 8.76 -4.10 5.96
CA HIS A 50 9.20 -5.16 6.87
C HIS A 50 9.05 -4.71 8.34
N GLY A 51 8.44 -5.55 9.16
CA GLY A 51 8.18 -5.26 10.58
C GLY A 51 6.93 -4.41 10.84
N SER A 52 6.24 -3.92 9.81
CA SER A 52 4.95 -3.25 9.98
C SER A 52 3.85 -4.24 10.36
N ASN A 53 2.82 -3.74 11.05
CA ASN A 53 1.59 -4.48 11.26
C ASN A 53 0.78 -4.50 9.95
N TRP A 54 0.52 -5.68 9.40
CA TRP A 54 -0.09 -5.82 8.08
C TRP A 54 -1.54 -5.32 8.07
N GLU A 55 -2.29 -5.59 9.14
CA GLU A 55 -3.68 -5.18 9.31
C GLU A 55 -3.81 -3.66 9.38
N ALA A 56 -2.97 -3.01 10.19
CA ALA A 56 -2.93 -1.56 10.29
C ALA A 56 -2.54 -0.92 8.95
N THR A 57 -1.50 -1.46 8.29
CA THR A 57 -1.08 -0.98 6.97
C THR A 57 -2.21 -1.10 5.96
N CYS A 58 -2.96 -2.20 5.98
CA CYS A 58 -4.11 -2.41 5.10
C CYS A 58 -5.26 -1.43 5.37
N ALA A 59 -5.59 -1.18 6.64
CA ALA A 59 -6.66 -0.25 7.00
C ALA A 59 -6.34 1.21 6.60
N GLU A 60 -5.06 1.59 6.63
CA GLU A 60 -4.60 2.94 6.29
C GLU A 60 -4.37 3.15 4.78
N THR A 61 -4.14 2.06 4.02
CA THR A 61 -3.86 2.17 2.58
C THR A 61 -5.16 2.27 1.78
N GLY A 62 -5.51 3.47 1.33
CA GLY A 62 -6.64 3.66 0.41
C GLY A 62 -6.33 3.23 -1.03
N HIS A 63 -7.29 2.60 -1.71
CA HIS A 63 -7.28 2.54 -3.17
C HIS A 63 -7.63 3.92 -3.72
N LEU A 64 -6.95 4.37 -4.78
CA LEU A 64 -7.06 5.75 -5.31
C LEU A 64 -8.51 6.18 -5.54
N ASP A 65 -9.30 5.32 -6.19
CA ASP A 65 -10.69 5.63 -6.53
C ASP A 65 -11.71 5.19 -5.48
N TRP A 66 -11.34 4.24 -4.61
CA TRP A 66 -12.30 3.52 -3.78
C TRP A 66 -12.12 3.77 -2.29
N GLY A 67 -11.04 4.45 -1.91
CA GLY A 67 -10.69 4.68 -0.51
C GLY A 67 -10.24 3.41 0.20
N PRO A 68 -10.22 3.42 1.54
CA PRO A 68 -9.81 2.26 2.33
C PRO A 68 -10.74 1.06 2.10
N PRO A 69 -10.23 -0.17 2.28
CA PRO A 69 -11.05 -1.37 2.17
C PRO A 69 -12.13 -1.40 3.25
N THR A 70 -13.26 -2.05 2.93
CA THR A 70 -14.31 -2.35 3.92
C THR A 70 -13.76 -3.27 5.01
N ARG A 71 -12.83 -4.15 4.66
CA ARG A 71 -12.12 -5.03 5.60
C ARG A 71 -10.80 -5.53 5.05
N CYS A 72 -9.95 -5.95 5.98
CA CYS A 72 -8.65 -6.55 5.71
C CYS A 72 -8.70 -8.05 6.03
N VAL A 73 -8.17 -8.89 5.14
CA VAL A 73 -8.11 -10.34 5.33
C VAL A 73 -6.65 -10.78 5.29
N ASN A 74 -6.13 -11.15 6.46
CA ASN A 74 -4.81 -11.74 6.59
C ASN A 74 -4.88 -13.25 6.34
N GLN A 75 -4.27 -13.74 5.27
CA GLN A 75 -4.12 -15.16 5.00
C GLN A 75 -2.87 -15.71 5.70
N ASN A 76 -2.88 -15.72 7.03
CA ASN A 76 -1.83 -16.26 7.90
C ASN A 76 -0.41 -15.74 7.60
N GLY A 77 -0.28 -14.45 7.29
CA GLY A 77 1.00 -13.79 6.97
C GLY A 77 1.54 -14.12 5.58
N ILE A 78 0.80 -14.84 4.74
CA ILE A 78 1.20 -15.14 3.35
C ILE A 78 0.78 -13.98 2.45
N LYS A 79 -0.44 -13.48 2.62
CA LYS A 79 -1.00 -12.35 1.86
C LYS A 79 -1.91 -11.52 2.76
N MET A 80 -1.84 -10.21 2.57
CA MET A 80 -2.84 -9.28 3.07
C MET A 80 -3.75 -8.87 1.91
N TRP A 81 -5.06 -9.00 2.10
CA TRP A 81 -6.06 -8.58 1.12
C TRP A 81 -6.90 -7.45 1.69
N GLY A 82 -7.18 -6.46 0.84
CA GLY A 82 -8.28 -5.52 1.05
C GLY A 82 -9.51 -6.04 0.33
N GLU A 83 -10.68 -5.95 0.97
CA GLU A 83 -11.97 -6.28 0.36
C GLU A 83 -12.91 -5.08 0.47
N TRP A 84 -13.53 -4.70 -0.65
CA TRP A 84 -14.50 -3.60 -0.77
C TRP A 84 -15.87 -4.16 -1.12
N ASP A 85 -16.87 -3.84 -0.31
CA ASP A 85 -18.27 -4.12 -0.64
C ASP A 85 -18.88 -2.88 -1.29
N ARG A 86 -19.32 -3.01 -2.54
CA ARG A 86 -19.89 -1.92 -3.33
C ARG A 86 -21.38 -2.16 -3.57
N PRO A 87 -22.23 -1.14 -3.43
CA PRO A 87 -23.64 -1.25 -3.78
C PRO A 87 -23.82 -1.72 -5.24
N ASP A 88 -24.59 -2.78 -5.42
CA ASP A 88 -24.93 -3.36 -6.72
C ASP A 88 -26.36 -3.95 -6.65
N ALA A 89 -27.33 -3.23 -7.23
CA ALA A 89 -28.74 -3.63 -7.22
C ALA A 89 -29.02 -4.90 -8.06
N THR A 90 -28.05 -5.36 -8.86
CA THR A 90 -28.17 -6.62 -9.62
C THR A 90 -27.94 -7.85 -8.74
N CYS A 91 -27.29 -7.70 -7.59
CA CYS A 91 -27.10 -8.77 -6.61
C CYS A 91 -28.39 -9.04 -5.84
N LYS A 92 -28.86 -10.30 -5.87
CA LYS A 92 -30.14 -10.74 -5.29
C LYS A 92 -29.93 -11.67 -4.11
#